data_AF-A0A1X7SIF9-F1
#
_entry.id   AF-A0A1X7SIF9-F1
#
_cell.length_a   1.000
_cell.length_b   1.000
_cell.length_c   1.000
_cell.angle_alpha   90.00
_cell.angle_beta   90.00
_cell.angle_gamma   90.00
#
_symmetry.space_group_name_H-M   'P 1'
#
loop_
_entity.id
_entity.type
_entity.pdbx_description
1 polymer ?
#
loop_
_entity_poly.entity_id
_entity_poly.type
_entity_poly.pdbx_seq_one_letter_code
_entity_poly.pdbx_strand_id
1 'polypeptide(L)'
;MAAYVHSKMSGGLAGGKGYQDLLDQILSKYKKTELKEALEAFLTSSLDERLSLVDAKSVLSFFAERIPKIGKDIVKDVCHFTLASIQPRIVSFEEQVL
;
A
#
# COMPACT_ATOMS: atom_id res chain seq x y z
N MET A 1 12.01 -9.02 -2.83
CA MET A 1 10.87 -8.17 -3.23
C MET A 1 10.82 -6.86 -2.49
N ALA A 2 10.74 -6.91 -1.15
CA ALA A 2 10.72 -5.74 -0.27
C ALA A 2 11.85 -4.74 -0.58
N ALA A 3 13.06 -5.21 -0.91
CA ALA A 3 14.17 -4.36 -1.30
C ALA A 3 13.89 -3.44 -2.52
N TYR A 4 13.12 -3.91 -3.52
CA TYR A 4 12.73 -3.07 -4.67
C TYR A 4 11.78 -1.95 -4.24
N VAL A 5 10.78 -2.30 -3.43
CA VAL A 5 9.77 -1.36 -2.92
C VAL A 5 10.44 -0.33 -2.00
N HIS A 6 11.25 -0.78 -1.03
CA HIS A 6 12.00 0.10 -0.14
C HIS A 6 12.97 1.00 -0.91
N SER A 7 13.67 0.49 -1.92
CA SER A 7 14.56 1.30 -2.75
C SER A 7 13.80 2.40 -3.50
N LYS A 8 12.63 2.10 -4.08
CA LYS A 8 11.79 3.10 -4.75
C LYS A 8 11.20 4.13 -3.79
N MET A 9 10.83 3.72 -2.59
CA MET A 9 10.34 4.63 -1.56
C MET A 9 11.44 5.51 -0.95
N SER A 10 12.65 5.00 -0.85
CA SER A 10 13.83 5.74 -0.37
C SER A 10 14.35 6.76 -1.38
N GLY A 11 14.11 6.51 -2.68
CA GLY A 11 14.53 7.39 -3.78
C GLY A 11 13.73 8.69 -3.91
N GLY A 12 12.75 8.94 -3.04
CA GLY A 12 11.84 10.08 -3.12
C GLY A 12 10.74 9.84 -4.15
N LEU A 13 9.50 9.68 -3.68
CA LEU A 13 8.33 9.62 -4.55
C LEU A 13 7.76 11.02 -4.74
N ALA A 14 7.19 11.30 -5.91
CA ALA A 14 6.54 12.57 -6.24
C ALA A 14 5.18 12.75 -5.54
N GLY A 15 5.16 12.61 -4.21
CA GLY A 15 3.94 12.59 -3.38
C GLY A 15 2.96 11.50 -3.82
N GLY A 16 1.66 11.73 -3.61
CA GLY A 16 0.55 10.83 -3.98
C GLY A 16 0.68 10.18 -5.36
N LYS A 17 1.09 10.92 -6.40
CA LYS A 17 1.25 10.39 -7.76
C LYS A 17 2.37 9.35 -7.86
N GLY A 18 3.49 9.57 -7.18
CA GLY A 18 4.59 8.60 -7.16
C GLY A 18 4.18 7.26 -6.54
N TYR A 19 3.33 7.30 -5.51
CA TYR A 19 2.78 6.08 -4.91
C TYR A 19 1.83 5.33 -5.84
N GLN A 20 0.99 6.05 -6.60
CA GLN A 20 0.12 5.45 -7.61
C GLN A 20 0.94 4.71 -8.67
N ASP A 21 1.94 5.38 -9.24
CA ASP A 21 2.79 4.83 -10.28
C ASP A 21 3.54 3.59 -9.78
N LEU A 22 4.00 3.59 -8.52
CA LEU A 22 4.65 2.45 -7.91
C LEU A 22 3.69 1.28 -7.70
N LEU A 23 2.46 1.56 -7.23
CA LEU A 23 1.43 0.54 -7.04
C LEU A 23 1.03 -0.12 -8.36
N ASP A 24 0.84 0.67 -9.43
CA ASP A 24 0.55 0.12 -10.76
C ASP A 24 1.72 -0.73 -11.30
N GLN A 25 2.97 -0.31 -11.07
CA GLN A 25 4.14 -1.10 -11.41
C GLN A 25 4.17 -2.44 -10.66
N ILE A 26 3.84 -2.45 -9.36
CA ILE A 26 3.77 -3.66 -8.54
C ILE A 26 2.72 -4.63 -9.11
N LEU A 27 1.51 -4.13 -9.41
CA LEU A 27 0.41 -4.94 -9.96
C LEU A 27 0.70 -5.50 -11.35
N SER A 28 1.44 -4.74 -12.16
CA SER A 28 1.88 -5.18 -13.50
C SER A 28 2.98 -6.24 -13.41
N LYS A 29 3.98 -6.01 -12.56
CA LYS A 29 5.23 -6.80 -12.51
C LYS A 29 5.09 -8.12 -11.76
N TYR A 30 4.26 -8.18 -10.72
CA TYR A 30 4.20 -9.33 -9.81
C TYR A 30 2.84 -10.04 -9.87
N LYS A 31 2.82 -11.33 -9.52
CA LYS A 31 1.61 -12.17 -9.49
C LYS A 31 1.61 -13.08 -8.26
N LYS A 32 0.43 -13.57 -7.87
CA LYS A 32 0.24 -14.57 -6.80
C LYS A 32 0.98 -14.17 -5.51
N THR A 33 1.80 -15.06 -4.95
CA THR A 33 2.53 -14.85 -3.69
C THR A 33 3.48 -13.67 -3.75
N GLU A 34 4.18 -13.48 -4.87
CA GLU A 34 5.10 -12.35 -5.05
C GLU A 34 4.38 -11.01 -5.03
N LEU A 35 3.15 -10.97 -5.55
CA LEU A 35 2.31 -9.78 -5.50
C LEU A 35 1.89 -9.47 -4.06
N LYS A 36 1.50 -10.49 -3.29
CA LYS A 36 1.13 -10.33 -1.87
C LYS A 36 2.27 -9.70 -1.08
N GLU A 37 3.47 -10.28 -1.15
CA GLU A 37 4.65 -9.78 -0.43
C GLU A 37 5.03 -8.35 -0.85
N ALA A 38 4.90 -8.03 -2.16
CA ALA A 38 5.17 -6.69 -2.66
C ALA A 38 4.17 -5.65 -2.13
N LEU A 39 2.88 -6.01 -2.06
CA LEU A 39 1.82 -5.15 -1.52
C LEU A 39 1.99 -4.92 -0.03
N GLU A 40 2.27 -5.97 0.75
CA GLU A 40 2.52 -5.86 2.19
C GLU A 40 3.72 -4.95 2.48
N ALA A 41 4.83 -5.11 1.74
CA ALA A 41 6.00 -4.24 1.88
C ALA A 41 5.71 -2.77 1.50
N PHE A 42 4.91 -2.57 0.44
CA PHE A 42 4.49 -1.23 0.00
C PHE A 42 3.62 -0.55 1.04
N LEU A 43 2.62 -1.25 1.57
CA LEU A 43 1.71 -0.73 2.58
C LEU A 43 2.43 -0.47 3.90
N THR A 44 3.29 -1.38 4.36
CA THR A 44 4.12 -1.18 5.56
C THR A 44 4.92 0.11 5.45
N SER A 45 5.59 0.29 4.32
CA SER A 45 6.42 1.47 4.09
C SER A 45 5.59 2.75 3.94
N SER A 46 4.38 2.65 3.35
CA SER A 46 3.49 3.79 3.10
C SER A 46 2.71 4.24 4.34
N LEU A 47 2.54 3.34 5.32
CA LEU A 47 1.86 3.60 6.58
C LEU A 47 2.83 3.95 7.73
N ASP A 48 4.13 3.94 7.44
CA ASP A 48 5.18 4.35 8.37
C ASP A 48 4.95 5.79 8.85
N GLU A 49 5.14 6.02 10.15
CA GLU A 49 4.87 7.31 10.80
C GLU A 49 5.77 8.45 10.29
N ARG A 50 6.88 8.11 9.62
CA ARG A 50 7.76 9.08 8.96
C ARG A 50 7.12 9.72 7.73
N LEU A 51 6.07 9.11 7.16
CA LEU A 51 5.31 9.69 6.06
C LEU A 51 4.17 10.57 6.54
N SER A 52 3.84 11.57 5.74
CA SER A 52 2.73 12.46 6.03
C SER A 52 1.41 11.69 6.05
N LEU A 53 0.50 12.08 6.95
CA LEU A 53 -0.83 11.46 7.01
C LEU A 53 -1.60 11.63 5.69
N VAL A 54 -1.35 12.73 4.97
CA VAL A 54 -1.98 13.02 3.67
C VAL A 54 -1.54 12.00 2.62
N ASP A 55 -0.23 11.72 2.54
CA ASP A 55 0.30 10.71 1.62
C ASP A 55 -0.21 9.31 1.98
N ALA A 56 -0.20 8.94 3.26
CA ALA A 56 -0.69 7.64 3.73
C ALA A 56 -2.18 7.43 3.38
N LYS A 57 -3.04 8.43 3.60
CA LYS A 57 -4.45 8.38 3.20
C LYS A 57 -4.61 8.25 1.69
N SER A 58 -3.86 9.04 0.94
CA SER A 58 -3.87 8.99 -0.53
C SER A 58 -3.50 7.61 -1.04
N VAL A 59 -2.46 6.99 -0.48
CA VAL A 59 -2.04 5.61 -0.81
C VAL A 59 -3.17 4.61 -0.56
N LEU A 60 -3.83 4.68 0.61
CA LEU A 60 -4.90 3.76 0.95
C LEU A 60 -6.11 3.88 0.01
N SER A 61 -6.51 5.10 -0.34
CA SER A 61 -7.57 5.34 -1.34
C SER A 61 -7.21 4.70 -2.69
N PHE A 62 -5.97 4.90 -3.15
CA PHE A 62 -5.51 4.33 -4.42
C PHE A 62 -5.36 2.82 -4.40
N PHE A 63 -5.02 2.24 -3.25
CA PHE A 63 -5.02 0.82 -3.03
C PHE A 63 -6.44 0.25 -3.12
N ALA A 64 -7.40 0.88 -2.44
CA ALA A 64 -8.81 0.48 -2.45
C ALA A 64 -9.39 0.48 -3.88
N GLU A 65 -9.11 1.51 -4.69
CA GLU A 65 -9.53 1.59 -6.10
C GLU A 65 -8.97 0.46 -6.97
N ARG A 66 -7.83 -0.12 -6.59
CA ARG A 66 -7.15 -1.20 -7.34
C ARG A 66 -7.46 -2.59 -6.82
N ILE A 67 -8.20 -2.73 -5.72
CA ILE A 67 -8.70 -4.01 -5.19
C ILE A 67 -9.32 -4.90 -6.28
N PRO A 68 -10.17 -4.40 -7.21
CA PRO A 68 -10.76 -5.24 -8.25
C PRO A 68 -9.74 -5.87 -9.21
N LYS A 69 -8.54 -5.28 -9.32
CA LYS A 69 -7.43 -5.79 -10.15
C LYS A 69 -6.58 -6.82 -9.41
N ILE A 70 -6.72 -6.90 -8.09
CA ILE A 70 -5.99 -7.84 -7.23
C ILE A 70 -6.87 -9.09 -7.09
N GLY A 71 -6.28 -10.28 -7.24
CA GLY A 71 -7.03 -11.54 -7.11
C GLY A 71 -7.66 -11.69 -5.71
N LYS A 72 -8.88 -12.22 -5.63
CA LYS A 72 -9.68 -12.30 -4.38
C LYS A 72 -8.93 -12.89 -3.19
N ASP A 73 -8.14 -13.94 -3.43
CA ASP A 73 -7.36 -14.61 -2.38
C ASP A 73 -6.28 -13.70 -1.78
N ILE A 74 -5.66 -12.85 -2.62
CA ILE A 74 -4.61 -11.91 -2.19
C ILE A 74 -5.24 -10.69 -1.53
N VAL A 75 -6.33 -10.16 -2.10
CA VAL A 75 -7.04 -8.98 -1.55
C VAL A 75 -7.40 -9.21 -0.10
N LYS A 76 -8.01 -10.36 0.21
CA LYS A 76 -8.47 -10.64 1.57
C LYS A 76 -7.31 -10.54 2.56
N ASP A 77 -6.20 -11.20 2.28
CA ASP A 77 -5.04 -11.23 3.18
C ASP A 77 -4.42 -9.84 3.33
N VAL A 78 -4.23 -9.14 2.21
CA VAL A 78 -3.62 -7.81 2.21
C VAL A 78 -4.52 -6.79 2.91
N CYS A 79 -5.84 -6.85 2.74
CA CYS A 79 -6.76 -5.96 3.46
C CYS A 79 -6.72 -6.20 4.98
N HIS A 80 -6.71 -7.46 5.43
CA HIS A 80 -6.54 -7.75 6.88
C HIS A 80 -5.21 -7.23 7.40
N PHE A 81 -4.13 -7.40 6.63
CA PHE A 81 -2.82 -6.85 6.96
C PHE A 81 -2.84 -5.32 7.08
N THR A 82 -3.47 -4.63 6.11
CA THR A 82 -3.60 -3.16 6.12
C THR A 82 -4.38 -2.68 7.34
N LEU A 83 -5.52 -3.30 7.64
CA LEU A 83 -6.35 -2.95 8.79
C LEU A 83 -5.58 -3.12 10.11
N ALA A 84 -4.84 -4.22 10.26
CA ALA A 84 -3.98 -4.43 11.42
C ALA A 84 -2.86 -3.38 11.52
N SER A 85 -2.30 -2.96 10.38
CA SER A 85 -1.23 -1.96 10.31
C SER A 85 -1.69 -0.55 10.66
N ILE A 86 -2.93 -0.17 10.32
CA ILE A 86 -3.50 1.15 10.65
C ILE A 86 -4.14 1.20 12.04
N GLN A 87 -4.40 0.05 12.68
CA GLN A 87 -5.07 -0.03 13.97
C GLN A 87 -4.46 0.84 15.09
N PRO A 88 -3.12 0.98 15.21
CA PRO A 88 -2.51 1.88 16.20
C PRO A 88 -2.86 3.37 15.97
N ARG A 89 -3.22 3.73 14.74
CA ARG A 89 -3.53 5.11 14.30
C ARG A 89 -4.96 5.21 13.76
N ILE A 90 -5.86 4.32 14.18
CA ILE A 90 -7.19 4.14 13.57
C ILE A 90 -8.02 5.43 13.48
N VAL A 91 -7.92 6.29 14.50
CA VAL A 91 -8.59 7.62 14.54
C VAL A 91 -8.13 8.52 13.40
N SER A 92 -6.88 8.38 12.96
CA SER A 92 -6.34 9.14 11.82
C SER A 92 -6.80 8.62 10.46
N PHE A 93 -7.34 7.39 10.40
CA PHE A 93 -7.70 6.68 9.16
C PHE A 93 -9.18 6.24 9.13
N GLU A 94 -10.06 6.85 9.92
CA GLU A 94 -11.47 6.44 10.03
C GLU A 94 -12.18 6.35 8.66
N GLU A 95 -11.95 7.32 7.78
CA GLU A 95 -12.54 7.34 6.42
C GLU A 95 -12.11 6.16 5.53
N GLN A 96 -10.95 5.54 5.80
CA GLN A 96 -10.44 4.40 5.02
C GLN A 96 -10.85 3.05 5.61
N VAL A 97 -11.40 3.05 6.83
CA VAL A 97 -11.83 1.86 7.57
C VAL A 97 -13.35 1.63 7.44
N LEU A 98 -14.10 2.72 7.28
CA LEU A 98 -15.55 2.76 7.11
C LEU A 98 -15.98 2.42 5.68
#